data_AF-A0A2B8A1A7-F1
#
_entry.id   AF-A0A2B8A1A7-F1
#
_cell.length_a   1.000
_cell.length_b   1.000
_cell.length_c   1.000
_cell.angle_alpha   90.00
_cell.angle_beta   90.00
_cell.angle_gamma   90.00
#
_symmetry.space_group_name_H-M   'P 1'
#
loop_
_entity.id
_entity.type
_entity.pdbx_description
1 polymer ?
#
loop_
_entity_poly.entity_id
_entity_poly.type
_entity_poly.pdbx_seq_one_letter_code
_entity_poly.pdbx_strand_id
1 'polypeptide(L)'
;MLPKGFLIDEKYGVLLFVKRGRHAETYRAKGHDGKLCFIKIFNYSKLPRSAFDGESNLLEIEFLKAIKHEHIVSYKDSGELIFDGKKFGYLALNFIAGETLAERTGREKFSTYYDIKQIAEETLKGLHYLHRLPDPVIHNEVTPQNIMWDLSEDIPKVKIIGFGYARSFHQPAKAYNKEGLNLCYAASECFHNLYSPQSDVYSVGAVMYQLLYGMPPWFKDISKFQADRSKTEEIIIQERSKPLTFPQLPKEFIGFDESVKLMLKKALSQDIESRFQNAGEFMQALRGEIEIEDIDKVQKVQSGGKPEKKFQSTKAKGKGFDAIAGMKELKAQLQLDVIDALHRPEEYAKYGVNMPNGMLLYGPPGCGKTFFAKHFAEEVGFNFLLATPSSLKSRYVNATQENIAKMFAEAEKNAPTIIFIDEINELLPNRDSDAHEMSKSAVNEMLAQMDRTGEKGIFVVGATNYPDKIDPAMLRAGRLDKKFYLPPPDFEARKSMFEMYLKNRPLDFGIDYACLSTLTEYYVSADIEFLANEASRLALKNKERISMKILEEAIKNVKPSVPLRELKKYEALRIKMSGETAEQKNKRPRIGFEI
;
A
#
# COMPACT_ATOMS: atom_id res chain seq x y z
N MET A 1 -5.79 -5.53 -47.38
CA MET A 1 -4.50 -4.84 -47.56
C MET A 1 -4.62 -3.87 -48.71
N LEU A 2 -4.20 -2.63 -48.52
CA LEU A 2 -4.20 -1.61 -49.57
C LEU A 2 -3.03 -1.85 -50.53
N PRO A 3 -3.21 -1.72 -51.85
CA PRO A 3 -2.13 -1.91 -52.81
C PRO A 3 -1.11 -0.76 -52.77
N LYS A 4 0.12 -1.04 -53.19
CA LYS A 4 1.15 -0.01 -53.37
C LYS A 4 0.65 1.04 -54.38
N GLY A 5 0.83 2.32 -54.05
CA GLY A 5 0.34 3.44 -54.85
C GLY A 5 -1.11 3.85 -54.57
N PHE A 6 -1.85 3.11 -53.75
CA PHE A 6 -3.19 3.54 -53.31
C PHE A 6 -3.11 4.88 -52.56
N LEU A 7 -4.00 5.80 -52.89
CA LEU A 7 -4.09 7.12 -52.25
C LEU A 7 -5.14 7.10 -51.13
N ILE A 8 -4.71 7.37 -49.91
CA ILE A 8 -5.56 7.48 -48.72
C ILE A 8 -5.94 8.94 -48.53
N ASP A 9 -7.25 9.21 -48.50
CA ASP A 9 -7.85 10.56 -48.43
C ASP A 9 -7.28 11.53 -49.48
N GLU A 10 -6.94 11.00 -50.66
CA GLU A 10 -6.21 11.68 -51.73
C GLU A 10 -4.86 12.28 -51.32
N LYS A 11 -4.43 12.17 -50.05
CA LYS A 11 -3.28 12.87 -49.46
C LYS A 11 -2.03 12.02 -49.35
N TYR A 12 -2.19 10.72 -49.18
CA TYR A 12 -1.10 9.83 -48.81
C TYR A 12 -1.00 8.61 -49.73
N GLY A 13 0.09 8.50 -50.48
CA GLY A 13 0.37 7.34 -51.32
C GLY A 13 1.01 6.20 -50.53
N VAL A 14 0.38 5.02 -50.52
CA VAL A 14 0.91 3.81 -49.87
C VAL A 14 2.21 3.37 -50.55
N LEU A 15 3.29 3.25 -49.77
CA LEU A 15 4.59 2.79 -50.28
C LEU A 15 4.86 1.32 -49.95
N LEU A 16 4.66 0.95 -48.68
CA LEU A 16 5.04 -0.35 -48.15
C LEU A 16 4.11 -0.75 -47.00
N PHE A 17 3.70 -2.01 -46.98
CA PHE A 17 3.03 -2.61 -45.83
C PHE A 17 4.06 -2.91 -44.73
N VAL A 18 3.79 -2.46 -43.50
CA VAL A 18 4.71 -2.61 -42.36
C VAL A 18 4.29 -3.79 -41.49
N LYS A 19 3.07 -3.75 -40.94
CA LYS A 19 2.56 -4.82 -40.08
C LYS A 19 1.04 -4.86 -40.07
N ARG A 20 0.49 -6.02 -39.71
CA ARG A 20 -0.94 -6.21 -39.46
C ARG A 20 -1.15 -6.60 -38.01
N GLY A 21 -1.87 -5.76 -37.28
CA GLY A 21 -2.42 -6.08 -35.98
C GLY A 21 -3.80 -6.74 -36.08
N ARG A 22 -4.43 -6.99 -34.94
CA ARG A 22 -5.74 -7.65 -34.87
C ARG A 22 -6.86 -6.82 -35.52
N HIS A 23 -6.85 -5.51 -35.29
CA HIS A 23 -7.92 -4.59 -35.72
C HIS A 23 -7.43 -3.49 -36.68
N ALA A 24 -6.12 -3.42 -36.94
CA ALA A 24 -5.53 -2.39 -37.77
C ALA A 24 -4.35 -2.88 -38.61
N GLU A 25 -4.11 -2.24 -39.74
CA GLU A 25 -2.97 -2.45 -40.62
C GLU A 25 -2.12 -1.18 -40.64
N THR A 26 -0.80 -1.32 -40.60
CA THR A 26 0.14 -0.20 -40.62
C THR A 26 0.96 -0.20 -41.91
N TYR A 27 1.08 0.97 -42.52
CA TYR A 27 1.75 1.21 -43.78
C TYR A 27 2.76 2.34 -43.64
N ARG A 28 3.83 2.27 -44.42
CA ARG A 28 4.66 3.44 -44.75
C ARG A 28 4.04 4.12 -45.96
N ALA A 29 3.83 5.43 -45.87
CA ALA A 29 3.24 6.22 -46.94
C ALA A 29 4.02 7.51 -47.16
N LYS A 30 3.80 8.14 -48.32
CA LYS A 30 4.34 9.45 -48.66
C LYS A 30 3.20 10.45 -48.76
N GLY A 31 3.29 11.55 -48.02
CA GLY A 31 2.34 12.65 -48.14
C GLY A 31 2.58 13.49 -49.40
N HIS A 32 1.62 14.33 -49.77
CA HIS A 32 1.78 15.35 -50.83
C HIS A 32 2.94 16.31 -50.59
N ASP A 33 3.28 16.55 -49.33
CA ASP A 33 4.46 17.33 -48.91
C ASP A 33 5.79 16.63 -49.24
N GLY A 34 5.74 15.43 -49.81
CA GLY A 34 6.89 14.60 -50.13
C GLY A 34 7.50 13.89 -48.92
N LYS A 35 6.99 14.11 -47.70
CA LYS A 35 7.53 13.55 -46.47
C LYS A 35 6.97 12.16 -46.20
N LEU A 36 7.81 11.30 -45.63
CA LEU A 36 7.39 9.97 -45.19
C LEU A 36 6.53 10.07 -43.92
N CYS A 37 5.59 9.15 -43.79
CA CYS A 37 4.75 8.98 -42.60
C CYS A 37 4.38 7.51 -42.40
N PHE A 38 3.91 7.19 -41.20
CA PHE A 38 3.24 5.93 -40.92
C PHE A 38 1.74 6.14 -40.93
N ILE A 39 1.01 5.26 -41.62
CA ILE A 39 -0.46 5.29 -41.64
C ILE A 39 -0.99 4.00 -41.05
N LYS A 40 -1.79 4.14 -39.99
CA LYS A 40 -2.54 3.05 -39.38
C LYS A 40 -3.99 3.11 -39.87
N ILE A 41 -4.47 2.01 -40.43
CA ILE A 41 -5.82 1.85 -40.97
C ILE A 41 -6.62 0.95 -40.02
N PHE A 42 -7.68 1.48 -39.45
CA PHE A 42 -8.55 0.83 -38.48
C PHE A 42 -9.80 0.29 -39.15
N ASN A 43 -10.08 -0.99 -38.94
CA ASN A 43 -11.33 -1.57 -39.39
C ASN A 43 -12.39 -1.42 -38.29
N TYR A 44 -13.30 -0.44 -38.44
CA TYR A 44 -14.32 -0.13 -37.44
C TYR A 44 -15.22 -1.32 -37.08
N SER A 45 -15.55 -2.19 -38.05
CA SER A 45 -16.40 -3.36 -37.77
C SER A 45 -15.70 -4.46 -36.96
N LYS A 46 -14.37 -4.38 -36.82
CA LYS A 46 -13.59 -5.31 -36.01
C LYS A 46 -13.20 -4.73 -34.66
N LEU A 47 -13.34 -3.43 -34.44
CA LEU A 47 -12.89 -2.79 -33.21
C LEU A 47 -13.87 -3.07 -32.05
N PRO A 48 -13.35 -3.36 -30.85
CA PRO A 48 -14.19 -3.52 -29.67
C PRO A 48 -14.81 -2.17 -29.28
N ARG A 49 -15.99 -2.19 -28.64
CA ARG A 49 -16.65 -0.97 -28.15
C ARG A 49 -15.76 -0.12 -27.24
N SER A 50 -14.88 -0.78 -26.48
CA SER A 50 -13.91 -0.13 -25.59
C SER A 50 -12.79 0.63 -26.30
N ALA A 51 -12.69 0.56 -27.64
CA ALA A 51 -11.75 1.37 -28.42
C ALA A 51 -12.29 2.79 -28.69
N PHE A 52 -13.55 3.07 -28.35
CA PHE A 52 -14.22 4.33 -28.61
C PHE A 52 -14.54 5.09 -27.31
N ASP A 53 -14.59 6.41 -27.40
CA ASP A 53 -15.11 7.28 -26.34
C ASP A 53 -16.66 7.34 -26.35
N GLY A 54 -17.24 8.21 -25.50
CA GLY A 54 -18.69 8.41 -25.43
C GLY A 54 -19.32 9.03 -26.68
N GLU A 55 -18.52 9.66 -27.53
CA GLU A 55 -18.93 10.31 -28.79
C GLU A 55 -18.67 9.42 -30.01
N SER A 56 -18.24 8.18 -29.80
CA SER A 56 -17.85 7.22 -30.86
C SER A 56 -16.59 7.61 -31.64
N ASN A 57 -15.72 8.47 -31.09
CA ASN A 57 -14.39 8.71 -31.64
C ASN A 57 -13.41 7.63 -31.16
N LEU A 58 -12.40 7.33 -31.98
CA LEU A 58 -11.36 6.36 -31.60
C LEU A 58 -10.42 6.96 -30.55
N LEU A 59 -10.36 6.33 -29.38
CA LEU A 59 -9.51 6.77 -28.26
C LEU A 59 -8.04 6.93 -28.65
N GLU A 60 -7.48 5.99 -29.42
CA GLU A 60 -6.08 6.06 -29.86
C GLU A 60 -5.79 7.33 -30.68
N ILE A 61 -6.75 7.78 -31.50
CA ILE A 61 -6.61 9.00 -32.30
C ILE A 61 -6.71 10.22 -31.40
N GLU A 62 -7.71 10.26 -30.52
CA GLU A 62 -7.95 11.41 -29.63
C GLU A 62 -6.80 11.62 -28.63
N PHE A 63 -6.24 10.56 -28.07
CA PHE A 63 -5.04 10.68 -27.23
C PHE A 63 -3.87 11.28 -28.01
N LEU A 64 -3.57 10.74 -29.20
CA LEU A 64 -2.42 11.18 -29.98
C LEU A 64 -2.58 12.61 -30.52
N LYS A 65 -3.80 13.08 -30.79
CA LYS A 65 -4.08 14.49 -31.11
C LYS A 65 -3.70 15.44 -29.96
N ALA A 66 -3.99 15.04 -28.71
CA ALA A 66 -3.76 15.85 -27.53
C ALA A 66 -2.31 15.79 -27.00
N ILE A 67 -1.57 14.72 -27.33
CA ILE A 67 -0.21 14.48 -26.81
C ILE A 67 0.85 15.14 -27.70
N LYS A 68 1.72 15.94 -27.08
CA LYS A 68 2.93 16.51 -27.72
C LYS A 68 4.14 16.33 -26.81
N HIS A 69 4.98 15.34 -27.13
CA HIS A 69 6.18 15.05 -26.34
C HIS A 69 7.25 14.39 -27.21
N GLU A 70 8.53 14.66 -26.94
CA GLU A 70 9.61 14.16 -27.79
C GLU A 70 9.79 12.62 -27.73
N HIS A 71 9.46 12.00 -26.59
CA HIS A 71 9.51 10.55 -26.38
C HIS A 71 8.20 9.83 -26.76
N ILE A 72 7.31 10.49 -27.50
CA ILE A 72 6.04 9.90 -27.97
C ILE A 72 5.91 10.15 -29.48
N VAL A 73 5.36 9.17 -30.21
CA VAL A 73 5.08 9.35 -31.63
C VAL A 73 4.16 10.55 -31.87
N SER A 74 4.51 11.39 -32.84
CA SER A 74 3.77 12.61 -33.11
C SER A 74 2.63 12.37 -34.09
N TYR A 75 1.44 12.81 -33.72
CA TYR A 75 0.27 12.88 -34.60
C TYR A 75 0.53 13.81 -35.80
N LYS A 76 0.10 13.38 -37.00
CA LYS A 76 0.14 14.20 -38.22
C LYS A 76 -1.27 14.55 -38.70
N ASP A 77 -2.14 13.56 -38.86
CA ASP A 77 -3.49 13.72 -39.42
C ASP A 77 -4.34 12.47 -39.12
N SER A 78 -5.65 12.56 -39.29
CA SER A 78 -6.57 11.41 -39.20
C SER A 78 -7.86 11.68 -39.94
N GLY A 79 -8.51 10.63 -40.42
CA GLY A 79 -9.80 10.75 -41.08
C GLY A 79 -10.43 9.38 -41.34
N GLU A 80 -11.33 9.34 -42.31
CA GLU A 80 -12.04 8.13 -42.70
C GLU A 80 -11.79 7.83 -44.17
N LEU A 81 -11.81 6.54 -44.53
CA LEU A 81 -11.75 6.09 -45.91
C LEU A 81 -12.79 5.00 -46.17
N ILE A 82 -13.23 4.89 -47.42
CA ILE A 82 -14.08 3.80 -47.89
C ILE A 82 -13.26 2.96 -48.87
N PHE A 83 -13.15 1.66 -48.59
CA PHE A 83 -12.43 0.71 -49.43
C PHE A 83 -13.18 -0.62 -49.46
N ASP A 84 -13.36 -1.21 -50.65
CA ASP A 84 -14.18 -2.43 -50.86
C ASP A 84 -15.56 -2.36 -50.16
N GLY A 85 -16.23 -1.21 -50.25
CA GLY A 85 -17.56 -0.99 -49.65
C GLY A 85 -17.58 -0.98 -48.11
N LYS A 86 -16.42 -0.93 -47.45
CA LYS A 86 -16.29 -0.87 -45.98
C LYS A 86 -15.68 0.45 -45.53
N LYS A 87 -16.16 0.94 -44.39
CA LYS A 87 -15.65 2.15 -43.74
C LYS A 87 -14.47 1.82 -42.83
N PHE A 88 -13.39 2.56 -42.97
CA PHE A 88 -12.20 2.47 -42.12
C PHE A 88 -11.82 3.86 -41.60
N GLY A 89 -11.23 3.92 -40.42
CA GLY A 89 -10.52 5.12 -39.95
C GLY A 89 -9.05 5.04 -40.34
N TYR A 90 -8.41 6.18 -40.59
CA TYR A 90 -6.94 6.25 -40.71
C TYR A 90 -6.35 7.22 -39.69
N LEU A 91 -5.13 6.91 -39.25
CA LEU A 91 -4.28 7.74 -38.41
C LEU A 91 -2.91 7.85 -39.07
N ALA A 92 -2.54 9.07 -39.45
CA ALA A 92 -1.21 9.40 -39.95
C ALA A 92 -0.32 9.90 -38.80
N LEU A 93 0.86 9.31 -38.69
CA LEU A 93 1.89 9.61 -37.69
C LEU A 93 3.17 10.02 -38.41
N ASN A 94 3.96 10.88 -37.77
CA ASN A 94 5.28 11.24 -38.29
C ASN A 94 6.16 10.00 -38.43
N PHE A 95 6.96 9.98 -39.49
CA PHE A 95 7.94 8.93 -39.69
C PHE A 95 9.06 9.03 -38.65
N ILE A 96 9.48 7.87 -38.14
CA ILE A 96 10.60 7.71 -37.21
C ILE A 96 11.68 6.94 -37.96
N ALA A 97 12.87 7.52 -38.09
CA ALA A 97 13.97 6.90 -38.83
C ALA A 97 14.74 5.95 -37.92
N GLY A 98 14.23 4.73 -37.76
CA GLY A 98 14.89 3.71 -36.94
C GLY A 98 14.11 2.41 -36.87
N GLU A 99 14.20 1.71 -35.74
CA GLU A 99 13.64 0.37 -35.56
C GLU A 99 13.00 0.20 -34.17
N THR A 100 12.10 -0.76 -34.04
CA THR A 100 11.54 -1.17 -32.74
C THR A 100 12.55 -1.98 -31.93
N LEU A 101 12.43 -1.98 -30.61
CA LEU A 101 13.29 -2.81 -29.76
C LEU A 101 13.13 -4.31 -30.06
N ALA A 102 11.94 -4.73 -30.49
CA ALA A 102 11.68 -6.10 -30.94
C ALA A 102 12.50 -6.47 -32.19
N GLU A 103 12.59 -5.57 -33.17
CA GLU A 103 13.43 -5.76 -34.36
C GLU A 103 14.92 -5.77 -34.00
N ARG A 104 15.35 -4.83 -33.14
CA ARG A 104 16.74 -4.73 -32.67
C ARG A 104 17.20 -6.00 -31.96
N THR A 105 16.43 -6.44 -30.97
CA THR A 105 16.74 -7.63 -30.14
C THR A 105 16.61 -8.94 -30.90
N GLY A 106 15.79 -8.97 -31.96
CA GLY A 106 15.71 -10.10 -32.90
C GLY A 106 16.97 -10.27 -33.75
N ARG A 107 17.74 -9.19 -33.98
CA ARG A 107 18.99 -9.22 -34.76
C ARG A 107 20.22 -9.39 -33.89
N GLU A 108 20.32 -8.62 -32.81
CA GLU A 108 21.48 -8.63 -31.93
C GLU A 108 21.10 -8.21 -30.50
N LYS A 109 21.76 -8.86 -29.53
CA LYS A 109 21.57 -8.59 -28.10
C LYS A 109 22.36 -7.35 -27.67
N PHE A 110 21.87 -6.68 -26.65
CA PHE A 110 22.61 -5.61 -26.00
C PHE A 110 23.85 -6.16 -25.29
N SER A 111 24.95 -5.43 -25.39
CA SER A 111 26.23 -5.77 -24.76
C SER A 111 26.52 -4.94 -23.50
N THR A 112 25.77 -3.86 -23.28
CA THR A 112 25.97 -2.96 -22.13
C THR A 112 24.66 -2.68 -21.39
N TYR A 113 24.76 -2.49 -20.08
CA TYR A 113 23.64 -1.98 -19.28
C TYR A 113 23.32 -0.51 -19.62
N TYR A 114 24.30 0.27 -20.08
CA TYR A 114 24.12 1.70 -20.36
C TYR A 114 23.04 1.95 -21.42
N ASP A 115 23.06 1.18 -22.50
CA ASP A 115 22.06 1.28 -23.57
C ASP A 115 20.65 0.94 -23.05
N ILE A 116 20.55 -0.12 -22.24
CA ILE A 116 19.29 -0.58 -21.64
C ILE A 116 18.76 0.47 -20.65
N LYS A 117 19.64 1.05 -19.83
CA LYS A 117 19.33 2.14 -18.91
C LYS A 117 18.81 3.35 -19.66
N GLN A 118 19.47 3.76 -20.75
CA GLN A 118 19.04 4.90 -21.57
C GLN A 118 17.65 4.63 -22.16
N ILE A 119 17.42 3.44 -22.73
CA ILE A 119 16.11 3.06 -23.27
C ILE A 119 15.01 3.13 -22.21
N ALA A 120 15.28 2.59 -21.02
CA ALA A 120 14.33 2.60 -19.91
C ALA A 120 14.04 4.03 -19.45
N GLU A 121 15.07 4.85 -19.26
CA GLU A 121 14.93 6.24 -18.81
C GLU A 121 14.11 7.07 -19.81
N GLU A 122 14.42 6.98 -21.10
CA GLU A 122 13.72 7.71 -22.17
C GLU A 122 12.26 7.26 -22.31
N THR A 123 11.99 5.96 -22.16
CA THR A 123 10.63 5.43 -22.09
C THR A 123 9.88 5.98 -20.87
N LEU A 124 10.53 6.01 -19.71
CA LEU A 124 9.96 6.55 -18.48
C LEU A 124 9.69 8.04 -18.58
N LYS A 125 10.50 8.83 -19.30
CA LYS A 125 10.20 10.25 -19.58
C LYS A 125 8.88 10.40 -20.33
N GLY A 126 8.66 9.58 -21.36
CA GLY A 126 7.39 9.55 -22.11
C GLY A 126 6.20 9.18 -21.22
N LEU A 127 6.33 8.12 -20.42
CA LEU A 127 5.28 7.71 -19.48
C LEU A 127 5.03 8.74 -18.38
N HIS A 128 6.09 9.36 -17.85
CA HIS A 128 5.99 10.40 -16.84
C HIS A 128 5.18 11.60 -17.33
N TYR A 129 5.35 11.98 -18.60
CA TYR A 129 4.52 12.99 -19.24
C TYR A 129 3.05 12.55 -19.31
N LEU A 130 2.77 11.34 -19.83
CA LEU A 130 1.40 10.82 -19.96
C LEU A 130 0.65 10.73 -18.63
N HIS A 131 1.34 10.26 -17.59
CA HIS A 131 0.78 10.08 -16.25
C HIS A 131 0.51 11.40 -15.51
N ARG A 132 1.01 12.53 -16.03
CA ARG A 132 0.84 13.87 -15.44
C ARG A 132 -0.06 14.79 -16.25
N LEU A 133 -0.68 14.29 -17.33
CA LEU A 133 -1.76 15.00 -18.00
C LEU A 133 -2.92 15.25 -17.02
N PRO A 134 -3.73 16.31 -17.21
CA PRO A 134 -4.88 16.60 -16.34
C PRO A 134 -5.83 15.41 -16.19
N ASP A 135 -6.02 14.67 -17.28
CA ASP A 135 -6.56 13.31 -17.26
C ASP A 135 -5.43 12.32 -17.60
N PRO A 136 -4.83 11.65 -16.60
CA PRO A 136 -3.66 10.80 -16.83
C PRO A 136 -3.95 9.68 -17.83
N VAL A 137 -3.07 9.52 -18.82
CA VAL A 137 -3.20 8.45 -19.82
C VAL A 137 -2.29 7.30 -19.43
N ILE A 138 -2.85 6.11 -19.22
CA ILE A 138 -2.11 4.87 -18.97
C ILE A 138 -1.95 4.13 -20.29
N HIS A 139 -0.72 3.81 -20.68
CA HIS A 139 -0.40 3.25 -21.99
C HIS A 139 -0.88 1.80 -22.14
N ASN A 140 -0.77 1.00 -21.07
CA ASN A 140 -1.22 -0.40 -20.95
C ASN A 140 -0.52 -1.44 -21.86
N GLU A 141 0.22 -1.02 -22.88
CA GLU A 141 0.93 -1.94 -23.80
C GLU A 141 2.40 -1.51 -24.03
N VAL A 142 3.12 -1.19 -22.95
CA VAL A 142 4.56 -0.90 -23.04
C VAL A 142 5.32 -2.21 -23.28
N THR A 143 5.78 -2.41 -24.51
CA THR A 143 6.46 -3.64 -24.95
C THR A 143 7.57 -3.31 -25.94
N PRO A 144 8.51 -4.23 -26.24
CA PRO A 144 9.55 -3.98 -27.23
C PRO A 144 9.03 -3.68 -28.64
N GLN A 145 7.77 -4.06 -28.96
CA GLN A 145 7.14 -3.75 -30.26
C GLN A 145 6.57 -2.33 -30.33
N ASN A 146 6.37 -1.72 -29.17
CA ASN A 146 5.76 -0.40 -28.97
C ASN A 146 6.77 0.63 -28.46
N ILE A 147 8.05 0.29 -28.47
CA ILE A 147 9.15 1.19 -28.16
C ILE A 147 10.08 1.21 -29.37
N MET A 148 10.29 2.40 -29.93
CA MET A 148 11.08 2.62 -31.14
C MET A 148 12.30 3.46 -30.83
N TRP A 149 13.43 3.04 -31.38
CA TRP A 149 14.69 3.77 -31.33
C TRP A 149 14.80 4.66 -32.56
N ASP A 150 14.72 5.97 -32.36
CA ASP A 150 14.89 6.98 -33.40
C ASP A 150 16.38 7.28 -33.59
N LEU A 151 16.88 7.03 -34.81
CA LEU A 151 18.27 7.19 -35.22
C LEU A 151 18.45 8.39 -36.16
N SER A 152 17.48 9.31 -36.19
CA SER A 152 17.53 10.51 -37.06
C SER A 152 18.51 11.58 -36.59
N GLU A 153 18.79 11.66 -35.29
CA GLU A 153 19.70 12.62 -34.67
C GLU A 153 20.99 11.93 -34.18
N ASP A 154 22.05 12.71 -33.95
CA ASP A 154 23.34 12.20 -33.44
C ASP A 154 23.22 11.50 -32.08
N ILE A 155 22.24 11.93 -31.28
CA ILE A 155 21.86 11.28 -30.02
C ILE A 155 20.56 10.53 -30.26
N PRO A 156 20.61 9.20 -30.34
CA PRO A 156 19.41 8.40 -30.55
C PRO A 156 18.38 8.61 -29.43
N LYS A 157 17.12 8.82 -29.82
CA LYS A 157 16.00 9.03 -28.88
C LYS A 157 15.07 7.84 -28.87
N VAL A 158 14.46 7.55 -27.74
CA VAL A 158 13.42 6.52 -27.66
C VAL A 158 12.04 7.14 -27.69
N LYS A 159 11.15 6.56 -28.50
CA LYS A 159 9.76 6.99 -28.66
C LYS A 159 8.80 5.83 -28.38
N ILE A 160 7.79 6.11 -27.58
CA ILE A 160 6.65 5.20 -27.37
C ILE A 160 5.72 5.31 -28.57
N ILE A 161 5.34 4.17 -29.12
CA ILE A 161 4.42 4.02 -30.25
C ILE A 161 3.29 3.04 -29.87
N GLY A 162 2.14 3.13 -30.54
CA GLY A 162 1.07 2.13 -30.40
C GLY A 162 0.15 2.33 -29.18
N PHE A 163 -0.79 3.26 -29.29
CA PHE A 163 -1.69 3.68 -28.22
C PHE A 163 -3.06 2.96 -28.24
N GLY A 164 -3.13 1.78 -28.87
CA GLY A 164 -4.41 1.06 -29.06
C GLY A 164 -5.08 0.62 -27.76
N TYR A 165 -4.28 0.35 -26.73
CA TYR A 165 -4.75 -0.02 -25.38
C TYR A 165 -4.64 1.12 -24.38
N ALA A 166 -4.20 2.31 -24.80
CA ALA A 166 -4.11 3.46 -23.92
C ALA A 166 -5.51 3.80 -23.39
N ARG A 167 -5.61 4.13 -22.10
CA ARG A 167 -6.87 4.50 -21.45
C ARG A 167 -6.64 5.68 -20.52
N SER A 168 -7.66 6.51 -20.39
CA SER A 168 -7.71 7.52 -19.31
C SER A 168 -7.77 6.79 -17.97
N PHE A 169 -7.03 7.27 -16.97
CA PHE A 169 -6.99 6.67 -15.64
C PHE A 169 -8.34 6.69 -14.92
N HIS A 170 -9.19 7.65 -15.25
CA HIS A 170 -10.55 7.81 -14.72
C HIS A 170 -11.58 6.95 -15.46
N GLN A 171 -11.22 6.39 -16.62
CA GLN A 171 -12.14 5.58 -17.40
C GLN A 171 -12.50 4.30 -16.63
N PRO A 172 -13.78 3.84 -16.63
CA PRO A 172 -14.19 2.67 -15.88
C PRO A 172 -13.34 1.43 -16.18
N ALA A 173 -13.08 0.58 -15.18
CA ALA A 173 -12.31 -0.67 -15.35
C ALA A 173 -12.88 -1.59 -16.46
N LYS A 174 -14.20 -1.52 -16.72
CA LYS A 174 -14.86 -2.23 -17.82
C LYS A 174 -14.36 -1.81 -19.22
N ALA A 175 -13.75 -0.63 -19.35
CA ALA A 175 -13.18 -0.14 -20.60
C ALA A 175 -11.78 -0.71 -20.88
N TYR A 176 -11.15 -1.36 -19.89
CA TYR A 176 -9.88 -2.04 -20.09
C TYR A 176 -10.07 -3.29 -20.94
N ASN A 177 -9.67 -3.21 -22.21
CA ASN A 177 -9.68 -4.37 -23.06
C ASN A 177 -8.35 -5.10 -22.97
N LYS A 178 -8.36 -6.30 -22.40
CA LYS A 178 -7.16 -7.13 -22.37
C LYS A 178 -6.96 -7.94 -23.65
N GLU A 179 -7.97 -8.11 -24.50
CA GLU A 179 -7.91 -8.92 -25.73
C GLU A 179 -6.77 -8.57 -26.67
N GLY A 180 -5.77 -9.45 -26.79
CA GLY A 180 -4.61 -9.26 -27.66
C GLY A 180 -3.36 -8.71 -26.97
N LEU A 181 -3.45 -8.27 -25.71
CA LEU A 181 -2.28 -7.84 -24.93
C LEU A 181 -1.30 -8.99 -24.70
N ASN A 182 0.00 -8.68 -24.80
CA ASN A 182 1.04 -9.59 -24.37
C ASN A 182 1.15 -9.58 -22.83
N LEU A 183 0.61 -10.62 -22.21
CA LEU A 183 0.51 -10.76 -20.77
C LEU A 183 1.88 -10.84 -20.04
N CYS A 184 2.97 -11.10 -20.76
CA CYS A 184 4.30 -11.17 -20.16
C CYS A 184 4.77 -9.81 -19.62
N TYR A 185 4.28 -8.69 -20.18
CA TYR A 185 4.63 -7.34 -19.77
C TYR A 185 3.54 -6.66 -18.93
N ALA A 186 2.32 -7.21 -18.93
CA ALA A 186 1.22 -6.65 -18.15
C ALA A 186 1.37 -7.01 -16.67
N ALA A 187 1.18 -6.02 -15.79
CA ALA A 187 1.18 -6.23 -14.34
C ALA A 187 0.02 -7.13 -13.90
N SER A 188 0.13 -7.78 -12.74
CA SER A 188 -0.85 -8.80 -12.33
C SER A 188 -2.23 -8.23 -12.01
N GLU A 189 -2.31 -7.00 -11.50
CA GLU A 189 -3.58 -6.29 -11.29
C GLU A 189 -4.35 -6.06 -12.61
N CYS A 190 -3.65 -6.00 -13.75
CA CYS A 190 -4.28 -5.86 -15.06
C CYS A 190 -5.11 -7.09 -15.45
N PHE A 191 -4.86 -8.26 -14.85
CA PHE A 191 -5.68 -9.45 -15.09
C PHE A 191 -7.09 -9.30 -14.49
N HIS A 192 -7.21 -8.44 -13.48
CA HIS A 192 -8.46 -8.03 -12.83
C HIS A 192 -9.04 -6.73 -13.42
N ASN A 193 -8.61 -6.32 -14.61
CA ASN A 193 -9.02 -5.09 -15.30
C ASN A 193 -8.67 -3.78 -14.56
N LEU A 194 -7.69 -3.82 -13.68
CA LEU A 194 -7.15 -2.64 -13.01
C LEU A 194 -5.87 -2.19 -13.71
N TYR A 195 -5.73 -0.89 -13.92
CA TYR A 195 -4.54 -0.31 -14.54
C TYR A 195 -4.22 1.03 -13.86
N SER A 196 -2.93 1.37 -13.83
CA SER A 196 -2.42 2.55 -13.13
C SER A 196 -1.09 3.00 -13.74
N PRO A 197 -0.56 4.17 -13.35
CA PRO A 197 0.81 4.55 -13.72
C PRO A 197 1.85 3.45 -13.37
N GLN A 198 1.63 2.74 -12.27
CA GLN A 198 2.52 1.68 -11.80
C GLN A 198 2.45 0.41 -12.64
N SER A 199 1.35 0.17 -13.36
CA SER A 199 1.28 -0.95 -14.32
C SER A 199 2.16 -0.71 -15.54
N ASP A 200 2.24 0.54 -16.04
CA ASP A 200 3.19 0.89 -17.12
C ASP A 200 4.65 0.83 -16.62
N VAL A 201 4.91 1.26 -15.38
CA VAL A 201 6.23 1.17 -14.75
C VAL A 201 6.68 -0.29 -14.62
N TYR A 202 5.78 -1.19 -14.21
CA TYR A 202 6.04 -2.64 -14.21
C TYR A 202 6.43 -3.12 -15.62
N SER A 203 5.70 -2.69 -16.65
CA SER A 203 5.99 -3.06 -18.03
C SER A 203 7.37 -2.58 -18.49
N VAL A 204 7.84 -1.40 -18.06
CA VAL A 204 9.23 -0.96 -18.31
C VAL A 204 10.23 -1.90 -17.65
N GLY A 205 9.99 -2.31 -16.39
CA GLY A 205 10.82 -3.33 -15.72
C GLY A 205 10.86 -4.66 -16.48
N ALA A 206 9.72 -5.09 -17.05
CA ALA A 206 9.64 -6.31 -17.85
C ALA A 206 10.38 -6.19 -19.19
N VAL A 207 10.31 -5.01 -19.83
CA VAL A 207 11.11 -4.69 -21.03
C VAL A 207 12.59 -4.74 -20.68
N MET A 208 13.04 -4.04 -19.64
CA MET A 208 14.44 -4.06 -19.19
C MET A 208 14.95 -5.47 -18.93
N TYR A 209 14.17 -6.28 -18.21
CA TYR A 209 14.52 -7.67 -17.93
C TYR A 209 14.72 -8.47 -19.23
N GLN A 210 13.84 -8.30 -20.22
CA GLN A 210 14.04 -8.95 -21.51
C GLN A 210 15.26 -8.43 -22.27
N LEU A 211 15.53 -7.13 -22.24
CA LEU A 211 16.71 -6.58 -22.92
C LEU A 211 18.01 -7.15 -22.34
N LEU A 212 18.03 -7.43 -21.03
CA LEU A 212 19.15 -8.06 -20.33
C LEU A 212 19.28 -9.56 -20.63
N TYR A 213 18.16 -10.30 -20.54
CA TYR A 213 18.21 -11.78 -20.52
C TYR A 213 17.71 -12.44 -21.81
N GLY A 214 17.17 -11.68 -22.75
CA GLY A 214 16.59 -12.14 -24.02
C GLY A 214 15.17 -12.70 -23.91
N MET A 215 14.64 -12.87 -22.70
CA MET A 215 13.30 -13.40 -22.42
C MET A 215 12.62 -12.54 -21.35
N PRO A 216 11.30 -12.32 -21.41
CA PRO A 216 10.58 -11.57 -20.38
C PRO A 216 10.60 -12.33 -19.03
N PRO A 217 10.30 -11.64 -17.92
CA PRO A 217 10.39 -12.25 -16.59
C PRO A 217 9.32 -13.34 -16.42
N TRP A 218 9.68 -14.43 -15.73
CA TRP A 218 8.83 -15.61 -15.54
C TRP A 218 8.29 -16.22 -16.85
N PHE A 219 9.03 -16.07 -17.96
CA PHE A 219 8.55 -16.55 -19.26
C PHE A 219 8.22 -18.05 -19.24
N LYS A 220 7.04 -18.36 -19.76
CA LYS A 220 6.59 -19.72 -20.03
C LYS A 220 5.89 -19.75 -21.38
N ASP A 221 6.15 -20.77 -22.17
CA ASP A 221 5.49 -20.93 -23.46
C ASP A 221 4.00 -21.24 -23.24
N ILE A 222 3.18 -20.22 -23.53
CA ILE A 222 1.72 -20.23 -23.42
C ILE A 222 1.03 -20.36 -24.79
N SER A 223 1.79 -20.59 -25.87
CA SER A 223 1.24 -20.72 -27.24
C SER A 223 0.12 -21.76 -27.32
N LYS A 224 0.25 -22.86 -26.57
CA LYS A 224 -0.73 -23.96 -26.51
C LYS A 224 -2.04 -23.61 -25.81
N PHE A 225 -2.09 -22.52 -25.06
CA PHE A 225 -3.25 -22.10 -24.27
C PHE A 225 -3.87 -20.79 -24.74
N GLN A 226 -3.41 -20.21 -25.86
CA GLN A 226 -3.88 -18.91 -26.35
C GLN A 226 -5.40 -18.83 -26.59
N ALA A 227 -6.05 -19.97 -26.84
CA ALA A 227 -7.51 -20.05 -26.98
C ALA A 227 -8.26 -19.93 -25.64
N ASP A 228 -7.62 -20.29 -24.52
CA ASP A 228 -8.17 -20.19 -23.16
C ASP A 228 -7.37 -19.16 -22.35
N ARG A 229 -7.92 -17.94 -22.35
CA ARG A 229 -7.27 -16.80 -21.71
C ARG A 229 -7.21 -16.92 -20.20
N SER A 230 -8.27 -17.43 -19.55
CA SER A 230 -8.31 -17.59 -18.10
C SER A 230 -7.19 -18.53 -17.64
N LYS A 231 -7.04 -19.66 -18.34
CA LYS A 231 -5.96 -20.60 -18.10
C LYS A 231 -4.57 -20.00 -18.33
N THR A 232 -4.43 -19.16 -19.35
CA THR A 232 -3.18 -18.43 -19.60
C THR A 232 -2.82 -17.49 -18.45
N GLU A 233 -3.78 -16.73 -17.94
CA GLU A 233 -3.60 -15.82 -16.80
C GLU A 233 -3.23 -16.59 -15.52
N GLU A 234 -3.89 -17.71 -15.23
CA GLU A 234 -3.58 -18.58 -14.09
C GLU A 234 -2.14 -19.12 -14.14
N ILE A 235 -1.69 -19.58 -15.32
CA ILE A 235 -0.31 -20.08 -15.50
C ILE A 235 0.71 -18.97 -15.21
N ILE A 236 0.47 -17.75 -15.69
CA ILE A 236 1.37 -16.62 -15.46
C ILE A 236 1.40 -16.25 -13.98
N ILE A 237 0.25 -16.20 -13.31
CA ILE A 237 0.17 -15.94 -11.86
C ILE A 237 0.95 -17.01 -11.08
N GLN A 238 0.81 -18.28 -11.45
CA GLN A 238 1.53 -19.38 -10.82
C GLN A 238 3.05 -19.30 -11.04
N GLU A 239 3.51 -18.86 -12.21
CA GLU A 239 4.95 -18.65 -12.43
C GLU A 239 5.46 -17.43 -11.66
N ARG A 240 4.68 -16.36 -11.58
CA ARG A 240 5.01 -15.13 -10.82
C ARG A 240 5.03 -15.33 -9.30
N SER A 241 4.43 -16.41 -8.78
CA SER A 241 4.56 -16.77 -7.36
C SER A 241 5.93 -17.37 -7.02
N LYS A 242 6.76 -17.71 -8.02
CA LYS A 242 8.13 -18.18 -7.82
C LYS A 242 9.08 -16.98 -7.71
N PRO A 243 10.20 -17.11 -6.99
CA PRO A 243 11.21 -16.07 -6.93
C PRO A 243 11.67 -15.64 -8.33
N LEU A 244 11.85 -14.33 -8.53
CA LEU A 244 12.43 -13.80 -9.76
C LEU A 244 13.87 -14.31 -9.89
N THR A 245 14.18 -14.98 -10.99
CA THR A 245 15.51 -15.52 -11.26
C THR A 245 16.33 -14.52 -12.09
N PHE A 246 17.65 -14.56 -11.96
CA PHE A 246 18.55 -13.72 -12.75
C PHE A 246 19.59 -14.62 -13.43
N PRO A 247 19.39 -14.98 -14.71
CA PRO A 247 20.36 -15.78 -15.46
C PRO A 247 21.75 -15.12 -15.50
N GLN A 248 22.80 -15.92 -15.67
CA GLN A 248 24.15 -15.39 -15.79
C GLN A 248 24.29 -14.63 -17.12
N LEU A 249 24.70 -13.36 -17.03
CA LEU A 249 25.03 -12.55 -18.20
C LEU A 249 26.40 -12.96 -18.78
N PRO A 250 26.64 -12.72 -20.08
CA PRO A 250 27.95 -12.93 -20.69
C PRO A 250 29.05 -12.20 -19.91
N LYS A 251 30.26 -12.77 -19.88
CA LYS A 251 31.38 -12.17 -19.13
C LYS A 251 31.76 -10.80 -19.66
N GLU A 252 31.50 -10.55 -20.94
CA GLU A 252 31.78 -9.28 -21.60
C GLU A 252 30.69 -8.23 -21.34
N PHE A 253 29.61 -8.56 -20.62
CA PHE A 253 28.52 -7.62 -20.37
C PHE A 253 28.91 -6.59 -19.29
N ILE A 254 28.86 -5.31 -19.64
CA ILE A 254 29.40 -4.22 -18.81
C ILE A 254 28.28 -3.47 -18.07
N GLY A 255 28.56 -3.10 -16.83
CA GLY A 255 27.74 -2.15 -16.05
C GLY A 255 26.54 -2.76 -15.33
N PHE A 256 26.51 -4.08 -15.16
CA PHE A 256 25.48 -4.78 -14.40
C PHE A 256 25.98 -5.17 -13.02
N ASP A 257 25.26 -4.77 -11.98
CA ASP A 257 25.60 -5.05 -10.58
C ASP A 257 24.35 -5.46 -9.75
N GLU A 258 24.54 -5.65 -8.44
CA GLU A 258 23.45 -5.99 -7.53
C GLU A 258 22.38 -4.89 -7.42
N SER A 259 22.74 -3.62 -7.61
CA SER A 259 21.77 -2.51 -7.56
C SER A 259 20.74 -2.64 -8.69
N VAL A 260 21.17 -3.08 -9.88
CA VAL A 260 20.28 -3.35 -11.01
C VAL A 260 19.33 -4.51 -10.71
N LYS A 261 19.80 -5.55 -10.02
CA LYS A 261 18.93 -6.66 -9.60
C LYS A 261 17.87 -6.20 -8.61
N LEU A 262 18.25 -5.41 -7.61
CA LEU A 262 17.31 -4.85 -6.62
C LEU A 262 16.29 -3.94 -7.31
N MET A 263 16.72 -3.15 -8.28
CA MET A 263 15.84 -2.30 -9.09
C MET A 263 14.83 -3.12 -9.90
N LEU A 264 15.26 -4.20 -10.55
CA LEU A 264 14.36 -5.10 -11.27
C LEU A 264 13.39 -5.81 -10.34
N LYS A 265 13.83 -6.27 -9.15
CA LYS A 265 12.94 -6.83 -8.13
C LYS A 265 11.87 -5.83 -7.70
N LYS A 266 12.26 -4.58 -7.45
CA LYS A 266 11.34 -3.49 -7.10
C LYS A 266 10.36 -3.20 -8.24
N ALA A 267 10.84 -3.02 -9.47
CA ALA A 267 9.97 -2.74 -10.62
C ALA A 267 8.97 -3.88 -10.92
N LEU A 268 9.41 -5.14 -10.76
CA LEU A 268 8.64 -6.35 -11.08
C LEU A 268 7.90 -6.95 -9.87
N SER A 269 7.88 -6.25 -8.73
CA SER A 269 7.16 -6.71 -7.54
C SER A 269 5.69 -6.96 -7.85
N GLN A 270 5.18 -8.09 -7.38
CA GLN A 270 3.75 -8.45 -7.48
C GLN A 270 2.90 -7.66 -6.49
N ASP A 271 3.50 -7.24 -5.38
CA ASP A 271 2.91 -6.26 -4.48
C ASP A 271 3.09 -4.85 -5.05
N ILE A 272 1.98 -4.14 -5.16
CA ILE A 272 1.88 -2.78 -5.71
C ILE A 272 2.62 -1.78 -4.81
N GLU A 273 2.53 -1.96 -3.49
CA GLU A 273 3.14 -1.04 -2.52
C GLU A 273 4.66 -1.12 -2.55
N SER A 274 5.18 -2.30 -2.84
CA SER A 274 6.61 -2.57 -2.97
C SER A 274 7.19 -2.14 -4.34
N ARG A 275 6.38 -1.67 -5.30
CA ARG A 275 6.85 -1.16 -6.61
C ARG A 275 7.27 0.31 -6.57
N PHE A 276 7.96 0.75 -7.61
CA PHE A 276 8.12 2.18 -7.88
C PHE A 276 6.76 2.86 -8.04
N GLN A 277 6.54 3.93 -7.30
CA GLN A 277 5.26 4.61 -7.18
C GLN A 277 4.86 5.33 -8.46
N ASN A 278 5.84 5.80 -9.24
CA ASN A 278 5.64 6.47 -10.51
C ASN A 278 6.90 6.37 -11.37
N ALA A 279 6.78 6.78 -12.65
CA ALA A 279 7.92 6.78 -13.58
C ALA A 279 9.08 7.70 -13.13
N GLY A 280 8.80 8.75 -12.36
CA GLY A 280 9.81 9.65 -11.80
C GLY A 280 10.72 8.95 -10.79
N GLU A 281 10.15 8.25 -9.81
CA GLU A 281 10.92 7.47 -8.82
C GLU A 281 11.80 6.41 -9.50
N PHE A 282 11.29 5.75 -10.55
CA PHE A 282 12.07 4.78 -11.29
C PHE A 282 13.24 5.44 -12.06
N MET A 283 13.05 6.62 -12.64
CA MET A 283 14.15 7.39 -13.23
C MET A 283 15.21 7.80 -12.19
N GLN A 284 14.79 8.22 -11.01
CA GLN A 284 15.72 8.55 -9.90
C GLN A 284 16.55 7.33 -9.50
N ALA A 285 15.93 6.14 -9.41
CA ALA A 285 16.64 4.89 -9.19
C ALA A 285 17.64 4.57 -10.31
N LEU A 286 17.25 4.72 -11.58
CA LEU A 286 18.16 4.50 -12.72
C LEU A 286 19.39 5.41 -12.66
N ARG A 287 19.22 6.65 -12.17
CA ARG A 287 20.31 7.62 -11.99
C ARG A 287 21.14 7.41 -10.72
N GLY A 288 20.72 6.52 -9.82
CA GLY A 288 21.37 6.30 -8.53
C GLY A 288 21.10 7.40 -7.50
N GLU A 289 20.00 8.16 -7.67
CA GLU A 289 19.61 9.25 -6.76
C GLU A 289 18.88 8.73 -5.50
N ILE A 290 18.43 7.47 -5.51
CA ILE A 290 17.75 6.81 -4.38
C ILE A 290 18.33 5.41 -4.13
N GLU A 291 18.45 5.03 -2.87
CA GLU A 291 18.83 3.66 -2.49
C GLU A 291 17.61 2.72 -2.54
N ILE A 292 17.84 1.48 -2.97
CA ILE A 292 16.80 0.46 -3.12
C ILE A 292 17.00 -0.61 -2.06
N GLU A 293 16.05 -0.74 -1.14
CA GLU A 293 16.06 -1.78 -0.12
C GLU A 293 15.75 -3.18 -0.68
N ASP A 294 16.31 -4.21 -0.06
CA ASP A 294 16.09 -5.61 -0.45
C ASP A 294 14.74 -6.13 0.09
N ILE A 295 13.74 -6.11 -0.79
CA ILE A 295 12.34 -6.49 -0.50
C ILE A 295 12.23 -7.91 0.08
N ASP A 296 13.09 -8.84 -0.33
CA ASP A 296 13.06 -10.24 0.13
C ASP A 296 13.47 -10.37 1.61
N LYS A 297 14.29 -9.45 2.13
CA LYS A 297 14.66 -9.41 3.55
C LYS A 297 13.53 -8.86 4.42
N VAL A 298 12.73 -7.94 3.90
CA VAL A 298 11.59 -7.34 4.63
C VAL A 298 10.44 -8.35 4.76
N GLN A 299 10.14 -9.13 3.72
CA GLN A 299 9.04 -10.11 3.74
C GLN A 299 9.33 -11.38 4.57
N LYS A 300 10.59 -11.85 4.60
CA LYS A 300 10.97 -13.04 5.40
C LYS A 300 10.88 -12.85 6.91
N VAL A 301 10.83 -11.62 7.42
CA VAL A 301 10.66 -11.33 8.85
C VAL A 301 9.22 -11.57 9.32
N GLN A 302 8.25 -11.68 8.39
CA GLN A 302 6.82 -11.69 8.73
C GLN A 302 6.16 -13.09 8.70
N SER A 303 6.87 -14.16 8.35
CA SER A 303 6.24 -15.48 8.11
C SER A 303 7.03 -16.68 8.65
N GLY A 304 6.71 -17.14 9.87
CA GLY A 304 7.23 -18.38 10.42
C GLY A 304 6.49 -18.96 11.64
N GLY A 305 5.73 -20.06 11.42
CA GLY A 305 5.60 -21.21 12.34
C GLY A 305 4.48 -21.25 13.42
N LYS A 306 3.65 -22.31 13.40
CA LYS A 306 2.63 -22.65 14.44
C LYS A 306 3.27 -23.01 15.81
N PRO A 307 2.72 -22.64 16.98
CA PRO A 307 3.46 -22.76 18.25
C PRO A 307 2.88 -23.80 19.24
N GLU A 308 3.78 -24.52 19.92
CA GLU A 308 3.65 -24.75 21.38
C GLU A 308 3.62 -23.37 22.06
N LYS A 309 2.79 -23.16 23.09
CA LYS A 309 2.62 -21.84 23.75
C LYS A 309 3.95 -21.33 24.36
N LYS A 310 4.81 -20.72 23.54
CA LYS A 310 5.99 -19.96 23.93
C LYS A 310 5.62 -18.48 23.95
N PHE A 311 5.72 -17.85 25.12
CA PHE A 311 5.75 -16.39 25.19
C PHE A 311 7.04 -15.94 24.49
N GLN A 312 6.94 -15.12 23.46
CA GLN A 312 8.11 -14.57 22.76
C GLN A 312 8.04 -13.05 22.86
N SER A 313 9.08 -12.45 23.44
CA SER A 313 9.28 -11.01 23.36
C SER A 313 9.83 -10.64 21.99
N THR A 314 9.26 -9.60 21.38
CA THR A 314 9.76 -9.06 20.10
C THR A 314 10.41 -7.71 20.34
N LYS A 315 11.51 -7.41 19.65
CA LYS A 315 12.12 -6.07 19.73
C LYS A 315 11.18 -5.08 19.06
N ALA A 316 10.66 -4.11 19.81
CA ALA A 316 9.81 -3.07 19.25
C ALA A 316 10.65 -2.19 18.30
N LYS A 317 10.29 -2.16 17.02
CA LYS A 317 10.88 -1.29 16.00
C LYS A 317 9.75 -0.71 15.16
N GLY A 318 9.72 0.61 15.04
CA GLY A 318 8.73 1.31 14.26
C GLY A 318 8.86 2.82 14.48
N LYS A 319 7.77 3.54 14.22
CA LYS A 319 7.75 5.01 14.29
C LYS A 319 7.30 5.54 15.65
N GLY A 320 7.07 4.66 16.64
CA GLY A 320 6.62 5.11 17.96
C GLY A 320 5.31 5.90 17.86
N PHE A 321 5.20 6.97 18.64
CA PHE A 321 4.03 7.84 18.62
C PHE A 321 3.86 8.65 17.32
N ASP A 322 4.89 8.77 16.47
CA ASP A 322 4.74 9.41 15.15
C ASP A 322 3.85 8.60 14.20
N ALA A 323 3.62 7.31 14.47
CA ALA A 323 2.64 6.50 13.74
C ALA A 323 1.18 6.82 14.11
N ILE A 324 0.95 7.52 15.22
CA ILE A 324 -0.38 7.86 15.72
C ILE A 324 -0.61 9.34 15.46
N ALA A 325 -1.49 9.72 14.54
CA ALA A 325 -1.87 11.13 14.44
C ALA A 325 -2.76 11.56 15.61
N GLY A 326 -2.71 12.84 15.97
CA GLY A 326 -3.52 13.39 17.07
C GLY A 326 -3.11 12.88 18.46
N MET A 327 -4.07 12.88 19.38
CA MET A 327 -3.95 12.46 20.79
C MET A 327 -2.83 13.17 21.55
N LYS A 328 -2.59 14.45 21.22
CA LYS A 328 -1.46 15.24 21.73
C LYS A 328 -1.42 15.32 23.25
N GLU A 329 -2.57 15.55 23.89
CA GLU A 329 -2.68 15.64 25.34
C GLU A 329 -2.30 14.31 26.02
N LEU A 330 -2.83 13.19 25.53
CA LEU A 330 -2.54 11.86 26.06
C LEU A 330 -1.05 11.51 25.90
N LYS A 331 -0.47 11.79 24.73
CA LYS A 331 0.96 11.56 24.47
C LYS A 331 1.85 12.41 25.38
N ALA A 332 1.54 13.70 25.54
CA ALA A 332 2.28 14.59 26.42
C ALA A 332 2.18 14.13 27.89
N GLN A 333 1.00 13.68 28.31
CA GLN A 333 0.81 13.15 29.65
C GLN A 333 1.66 11.87 29.87
N LEU A 334 1.64 10.94 28.92
CA LEU A 334 2.47 9.72 28.95
C LEU A 334 3.96 10.02 28.94
N GLN A 335 4.39 11.04 28.18
CA GLN A 335 5.78 11.47 28.13
C GLN A 335 6.27 11.82 29.54
N LEU A 336 5.54 12.72 30.21
CA LEU A 336 5.89 13.22 31.53
C LEU A 336 5.71 12.18 32.64
N ASP A 337 4.61 11.42 32.62
CA ASP A 337 4.24 10.52 33.72
C ASP A 337 4.96 9.17 33.67
N VAL A 338 5.44 8.74 32.50
CA VAL A 338 5.96 7.38 32.28
C VAL A 338 7.26 7.36 31.48
N ILE A 339 7.28 7.91 30.25
CA ILE A 339 8.40 7.73 29.33
C ILE A 339 9.68 8.36 29.88
N ASP A 340 9.60 9.59 30.38
CA ASP A 340 10.76 10.29 30.95
C ASP A 340 11.36 9.53 32.14
N ALA A 341 10.51 8.93 32.98
CA ALA A 341 10.95 8.11 34.10
C ALA A 341 11.64 6.82 33.60
N LEU A 342 11.08 6.15 32.58
CA LEU A 342 11.66 4.94 31.98
C LEU A 342 13.00 5.20 31.28
N HIS A 343 13.19 6.37 30.67
CA HIS A 343 14.43 6.74 29.99
C HIS A 343 15.51 7.29 30.93
N ARG A 344 15.14 7.86 32.08
CA ARG A 344 16.09 8.50 33.02
C ARG A 344 15.95 7.99 34.46
N PRO A 345 16.07 6.67 34.70
CA PRO A 345 15.84 6.08 36.02
C PRO A 345 16.74 6.64 37.11
N GLU A 346 18.03 6.89 36.81
CA GLU A 346 18.99 7.44 37.78
C GLU A 346 18.66 8.88 38.21
N GLU A 347 18.12 9.68 37.29
CA GLU A 347 17.76 11.07 37.58
C GLU A 347 16.54 11.11 38.50
N TYR A 348 15.51 10.32 38.19
CA TYR A 348 14.30 10.20 39.00
C TYR A 348 14.59 9.62 40.40
N ALA A 349 15.50 8.66 40.50
CA ALA A 349 15.93 8.09 41.78
C ALA A 349 16.58 9.15 42.71
N LYS A 350 17.34 10.12 42.17
CA LYS A 350 17.93 11.22 42.96
C LYS A 350 16.88 12.12 43.61
N TYR A 351 15.70 12.24 42.99
CA TYR A 351 14.56 12.97 43.54
C TYR A 351 13.65 12.09 44.41
N GLY A 352 14.04 10.84 44.70
CA GLY A 352 13.23 9.90 45.48
C GLY A 352 11.98 9.41 44.76
N VAL A 353 11.94 9.52 43.43
CA VAL A 353 10.81 9.04 42.62
C VAL A 353 11.06 7.60 42.21
N ASN A 354 10.16 6.71 42.63
CA ASN A 354 10.23 5.29 42.26
C ASN A 354 9.85 5.09 40.79
N MET A 355 10.48 4.10 40.16
CA MET A 355 10.13 3.69 38.81
C MET A 355 8.68 3.19 38.75
N PRO A 356 7.89 3.59 37.74
CA PRO A 356 6.52 3.13 37.61
C PRO A 356 6.53 1.64 37.22
N ASN A 357 5.73 0.83 37.92
CA ASN A 357 5.65 -0.61 37.66
C ASN A 357 4.73 -0.95 36.48
N GLY A 358 3.74 -0.09 36.21
CA GLY A 358 2.84 -0.29 35.10
C GLY A 358 1.77 0.78 34.96
N MET A 359 0.98 0.67 33.90
CA MET A 359 -0.15 1.54 33.64
C MET A 359 -1.40 0.77 33.19
N LEU A 360 -2.56 1.36 33.41
CA LEU A 360 -3.83 0.90 32.85
C LEU A 360 -4.28 1.83 31.72
N LEU A 361 -4.41 1.28 30.51
CA LEU A 361 -5.10 1.90 29.39
C LEU A 361 -6.57 1.47 29.40
N TYR A 362 -7.49 2.42 29.55
CA TYR A 362 -8.92 2.13 29.52
C TYR A 362 -9.67 3.07 28.60
N GLY A 363 -10.78 2.59 28.05
CA GLY A 363 -11.64 3.40 27.18
C GLY A 363 -12.59 2.53 26.37
N PRO A 364 -13.41 3.14 25.52
CA PRO A 364 -14.41 2.43 24.72
C PRO A 364 -13.79 1.29 23.89
N PRO A 365 -14.56 0.24 23.59
CA PRO A 365 -14.14 -0.78 22.63
C PRO A 365 -13.87 -0.13 21.27
N GLY A 366 -12.89 -0.67 20.54
CA GLY A 366 -12.60 -0.19 19.18
C GLY A 366 -11.78 1.10 19.07
N CYS A 367 -11.28 1.71 20.16
CA CYS A 367 -10.38 2.88 20.10
C CYS A 367 -8.89 2.56 19.86
N GLY A 368 -8.54 1.28 19.64
CA GLY A 368 -7.16 0.89 19.31
C GLY A 368 -6.18 0.83 20.49
N LYS A 369 -6.62 0.40 21.69
CA LYS A 369 -5.75 0.25 22.88
C LYS A 369 -4.51 -0.61 22.62
N THR A 370 -4.69 -1.76 21.97
CA THR A 370 -3.61 -2.68 21.57
C THR A 370 -2.64 -2.03 20.60
N PHE A 371 -3.17 -1.28 19.62
CA PHE A 371 -2.37 -0.54 18.64
C PHE A 371 -1.56 0.57 19.31
N PHE A 372 -2.18 1.32 20.23
CA PHE A 372 -1.52 2.37 21.01
C PHE A 372 -0.39 1.81 21.88
N ALA A 373 -0.64 0.72 22.60
CA ALA A 373 0.37 0.10 23.47
C ALA A 373 1.60 -0.44 22.71
N LYS A 374 1.39 -0.96 21.51
CA LYS A 374 2.49 -1.39 20.64
C LYS A 374 3.41 -0.22 20.28
N HIS A 375 2.83 0.92 19.87
CA HIS A 375 3.59 2.11 19.52
C HIS A 375 4.21 2.81 20.74
N PHE A 376 3.57 2.71 21.91
CA PHE A 376 4.22 3.10 23.16
C PHE A 376 5.50 2.30 23.40
N ALA A 377 5.50 0.99 23.14
CA ALA A 377 6.72 0.19 23.28
C ALA A 377 7.82 0.55 22.27
N GLU A 378 7.43 0.92 21.05
CA GLU A 378 8.34 1.46 20.05
C GLU A 378 8.92 2.82 20.47
N GLU A 379 8.10 3.71 21.04
CA GLU A 379 8.51 5.04 21.54
C GLU A 379 9.53 4.92 22.68
N VAL A 380 9.28 4.00 23.63
CA VAL A 380 10.19 3.77 24.75
C VAL A 380 11.44 2.98 24.31
N GLY A 381 11.33 2.19 23.23
CA GLY A 381 12.42 1.35 22.70
C GLY A 381 12.59 0.03 23.44
N PHE A 382 11.56 -0.44 24.15
CA PHE A 382 11.59 -1.67 24.95
C PHE A 382 11.10 -2.88 24.15
N ASN A 383 11.43 -4.10 24.59
CA ASN A 383 10.85 -5.30 24.00
C ASN A 383 9.33 -5.34 24.29
N PHE A 384 8.54 -5.94 23.40
CA PHE A 384 7.10 -6.05 23.54
C PHE A 384 6.68 -7.51 23.64
N LEU A 385 6.01 -7.85 24.75
CA LEU A 385 5.42 -9.16 25.02
C LEU A 385 3.90 -9.01 25.13
N LEU A 386 3.17 -9.55 24.15
CA LEU A 386 1.71 -9.58 24.12
C LEU A 386 1.19 -10.81 24.87
N ALA A 387 0.31 -10.59 25.84
CA ALA A 387 -0.44 -11.62 26.53
C ALA A 387 -1.94 -11.35 26.46
N THR A 388 -2.72 -12.42 26.34
CA THR A 388 -4.19 -12.39 26.33
C THR A 388 -4.73 -13.29 27.43
N PRO A 389 -5.98 -13.11 27.88
CA PRO A 389 -6.57 -14.00 28.88
C PRO A 389 -6.55 -15.46 28.42
N SER A 390 -6.70 -15.71 27.11
CA SER A 390 -6.63 -17.06 26.50
C SER A 390 -5.21 -17.65 26.44
N SER A 391 -4.16 -16.81 26.38
CA SER A 391 -2.78 -17.31 26.46
C SER A 391 -2.45 -17.77 27.89
N LEU A 392 -2.97 -17.07 28.90
CA LEU A 392 -2.67 -17.28 30.32
C LEU A 392 -3.60 -18.27 31.04
N LYS A 393 -4.92 -18.21 30.81
CA LYS A 393 -5.90 -19.05 31.52
C LYS A 393 -5.84 -20.51 31.07
N SER A 394 -5.93 -21.40 32.04
CA SER A 394 -6.08 -22.86 31.85
C SER A 394 -7.27 -23.38 32.67
N ARG A 395 -7.81 -24.54 32.29
CA ARG A 395 -8.82 -25.26 33.09
C ARG A 395 -8.29 -25.72 34.45
N TYR A 396 -6.96 -25.72 34.63
CA TYR A 396 -6.30 -26.06 35.88
C TYR A 396 -5.73 -24.80 36.54
N VAL A 397 -5.96 -24.64 37.85
CA VAL A 397 -5.53 -23.45 38.63
C VAL A 397 -4.01 -23.30 38.61
N ASN A 398 -3.29 -24.37 38.95
CA ASN A 398 -1.83 -24.39 39.02
C ASN A 398 -1.20 -24.00 37.67
N ALA A 399 -1.78 -24.45 36.56
CA ALA A 399 -1.30 -24.11 35.22
C ALA A 399 -1.48 -22.63 34.87
N THR A 400 -2.52 -21.96 35.40
CA THR A 400 -2.72 -20.52 35.17
C THR A 400 -1.66 -19.69 35.92
N GLN A 401 -1.37 -20.05 37.17
CA GLN A 401 -0.30 -19.40 37.94
C GLN A 401 1.07 -19.62 37.30
N GLU A 402 1.35 -20.86 36.87
CA GLU A 402 2.61 -21.20 36.20
C GLU A 402 2.79 -20.41 34.89
N ASN A 403 1.72 -20.19 34.11
CA ASN A 403 1.78 -19.37 32.90
C ASN A 403 2.08 -17.90 33.20
N ILE A 404 1.50 -17.35 34.26
CA ILE A 404 1.79 -15.98 34.71
C ILE A 404 3.27 -15.88 35.13
N ALA A 405 3.75 -16.78 35.97
CA ALA A 405 5.15 -16.80 36.41
C ALA A 405 6.12 -16.93 35.22
N LYS A 406 5.82 -17.81 34.25
CA LYS A 406 6.61 -17.97 33.01
C LYS A 406 6.65 -16.70 32.16
N MET A 407 5.53 -15.99 32.04
CA MET A 407 5.46 -14.73 31.30
C MET A 407 6.40 -13.68 31.91
N PHE A 408 6.38 -13.51 33.24
CA PHE A 408 7.27 -12.56 33.91
C PHE A 408 8.73 -12.98 33.83
N ALA A 409 9.04 -14.27 33.99
CA ALA A 409 10.40 -14.77 33.86
C ALA A 409 10.99 -14.54 32.46
N GLU A 410 10.18 -14.73 31.40
CA GLU A 410 10.59 -14.43 30.02
C GLU A 410 10.78 -12.93 29.80
N ALA A 411 9.92 -12.08 30.37
CA ALA A 411 10.08 -10.63 30.27
C ALA A 411 11.34 -10.13 31.00
N GLU A 412 11.66 -10.69 32.18
CA GLU A 412 12.85 -10.39 32.97
C GLU A 412 14.13 -10.79 32.21
N LYS A 413 14.13 -12.00 31.63
CA LYS A 413 15.25 -12.49 30.83
C LYS A 413 15.57 -11.61 29.63
N ASN A 414 14.55 -10.98 29.05
CA ASN A 414 14.68 -10.11 27.89
C ASN A 414 14.58 -8.62 28.26
N ALA A 415 14.74 -8.24 29.54
CA ALA A 415 14.62 -6.85 29.96
C ALA A 415 15.59 -5.91 29.20
N PRO A 416 15.19 -4.66 28.88
CA PRO A 416 13.92 -4.03 29.26
C PRO A 416 12.73 -4.48 28.40
N THR A 417 11.61 -4.83 29.04
CA THR A 417 10.42 -5.40 28.38
C THR A 417 9.12 -4.76 28.87
N ILE A 418 8.23 -4.46 27.93
CA ILE A 418 6.83 -4.13 28.17
C ILE A 418 5.98 -5.40 28.04
N ILE A 419 5.28 -5.76 29.12
CA ILE A 419 4.25 -6.80 29.11
C ILE A 419 2.91 -6.12 28.85
N PHE A 420 2.29 -6.37 27.71
CA PHE A 420 0.96 -5.88 27.39
C PHE A 420 -0.09 -6.98 27.60
N ILE A 421 -1.06 -6.74 28.48
CA ILE A 421 -2.15 -7.65 28.78
C ILE A 421 -3.46 -7.04 28.28
N ASP A 422 -3.98 -7.55 27.18
CA ASP A 422 -5.28 -7.14 26.67
C ASP A 422 -6.41 -7.74 27.51
N GLU A 423 -7.55 -7.05 27.58
CA GLU A 423 -8.73 -7.46 28.37
C GLU A 423 -8.39 -7.92 29.79
N ILE A 424 -7.52 -7.17 30.47
CA ILE A 424 -6.95 -7.54 31.78
C ILE A 424 -8.02 -7.77 32.86
N ASN A 425 -9.20 -7.15 32.73
CA ASN A 425 -10.36 -7.37 33.60
C ASN A 425 -10.87 -8.82 33.58
N GLU A 426 -10.64 -9.56 32.48
CA GLU A 426 -11.00 -10.97 32.45
C GLU A 426 -10.05 -11.82 33.28
N LEU A 427 -8.76 -11.48 33.28
CA LEU A 427 -7.75 -12.18 34.07
C LEU A 427 -7.85 -11.80 35.54
N LEU A 428 -8.16 -10.53 35.83
CA LEU A 428 -8.13 -9.92 37.16
C LEU A 428 -9.48 -9.33 37.59
N PRO A 429 -10.55 -10.15 37.68
CA PRO A 429 -11.86 -9.66 38.07
C PRO A 429 -11.90 -9.29 39.56
N ASN A 430 -12.82 -8.38 39.92
CA ASN A 430 -13.08 -8.03 41.31
C ASN A 430 -13.50 -9.25 42.15
N ARG A 431 -12.80 -9.48 43.28
CA ARG A 431 -12.98 -10.62 44.20
C ARG A 431 -14.31 -10.63 44.95
N ASP A 432 -14.99 -9.48 45.04
CA ASP A 432 -16.26 -9.33 45.76
C ASP A 432 -17.48 -9.81 44.94
N SER A 433 -17.29 -10.03 43.63
CA SER A 433 -18.27 -10.74 42.80
C SER A 433 -18.17 -12.26 43.02
N ASP A 434 -19.15 -13.05 42.58
CA ASP A 434 -19.13 -14.54 42.58
C ASP A 434 -18.02 -15.11 41.65
N ALA A 435 -16.78 -14.67 41.86
CA ALA A 435 -15.61 -15.08 41.10
C ALA A 435 -15.16 -16.45 41.59
N HIS A 436 -15.11 -17.41 40.67
CA HIS A 436 -14.57 -18.75 40.87
C HIS A 436 -13.18 -18.71 41.54
N GLU A 437 -12.88 -19.69 42.39
CA GLU A 437 -11.61 -19.86 43.12
C GLU A 437 -10.38 -19.76 42.19
N MET A 438 -10.52 -20.21 40.94
CA MET A 438 -9.50 -20.09 39.89
C MET A 438 -9.08 -18.65 39.60
N SER A 439 -10.03 -17.71 39.54
CA SER A 439 -9.76 -16.29 39.25
C SER A 439 -9.06 -15.61 40.42
N LYS A 440 -9.41 -15.96 41.66
CA LYS A 440 -8.76 -15.42 42.87
C LYS A 440 -7.27 -15.79 42.93
N SER A 441 -6.95 -17.01 42.53
CA SER A 441 -5.56 -17.50 42.45
C SER A 441 -4.73 -16.74 41.41
N ALA A 442 -5.28 -16.50 40.21
CA ALA A 442 -4.62 -15.70 39.18
C ALA A 442 -4.34 -14.26 39.62
N VAL A 443 -5.28 -13.63 40.35
CA VAL A 443 -5.06 -12.28 40.90
C VAL A 443 -3.93 -12.29 41.94
N ASN A 444 -3.91 -13.26 42.85
CA ASN A 444 -2.84 -13.35 43.86
C ASN A 444 -1.45 -13.50 43.21
N GLU A 445 -1.33 -14.34 42.18
CA GLU A 445 -0.07 -14.52 41.45
C GLU A 445 0.35 -13.22 40.75
N MET A 446 -0.55 -12.55 40.03
CA MET A 446 -0.25 -11.26 39.41
C MET A 446 0.17 -10.21 40.44
N LEU A 447 -0.49 -10.13 41.59
CA LEU A 447 -0.11 -9.19 42.65
C LEU A 447 1.30 -9.47 43.20
N ALA A 448 1.69 -10.74 43.31
CA ALA A 448 3.03 -11.14 43.73
C ALA A 448 4.09 -10.80 42.68
N GLN A 449 3.80 -11.04 41.39
CA GLN A 449 4.72 -10.74 40.29
C GLN A 449 4.89 -9.24 40.04
N MET A 450 3.87 -8.42 40.30
CA MET A 450 3.91 -6.96 40.12
C MET A 450 4.78 -6.21 41.13
N ASP A 451 5.24 -6.87 42.20
CA ASP A 451 6.12 -6.24 43.18
C ASP A 451 7.53 -6.01 42.58
N ARG A 452 7.97 -4.75 42.60
CA ARG A 452 9.29 -4.29 42.08
C ARG A 452 9.58 -4.66 40.62
N THR A 453 8.57 -4.75 39.76
CA THR A 453 8.79 -5.02 38.33
C THR A 453 9.61 -3.93 37.63
N GLY A 454 9.43 -2.67 38.04
CA GLY A 454 10.18 -1.53 37.50
C GLY A 454 11.69 -1.65 37.77
N GLU A 455 12.09 -2.16 38.93
CA GLU A 455 13.50 -2.42 39.27
C GLU A 455 14.10 -3.54 38.41
N LYS A 456 13.27 -4.49 37.96
CA LYS A 456 13.66 -5.59 37.07
C LYS A 456 13.65 -5.21 35.59
N GLY A 457 13.40 -3.94 35.25
CA GLY A 457 13.29 -3.48 33.87
C GLY A 457 12.02 -3.97 33.16
N ILE A 458 10.97 -4.32 33.91
CA ILE A 458 9.68 -4.79 33.38
C ILE A 458 8.62 -3.72 33.62
N PHE A 459 7.93 -3.33 32.56
CA PHE A 459 6.82 -2.38 32.63
C PHE A 459 5.51 -3.03 32.16
N VAL A 460 4.49 -3.06 33.00
CA VAL A 460 3.23 -3.75 32.68
C VAL A 460 2.17 -2.78 32.18
N VAL A 461 1.61 -3.04 31.01
CA VAL A 461 0.50 -2.28 30.42
C VAL A 461 -0.74 -3.16 30.39
N GLY A 462 -1.74 -2.85 31.21
CA GLY A 462 -3.04 -3.49 31.15
C GLY A 462 -4.00 -2.70 30.25
N ALA A 463 -4.74 -3.36 29.37
CA ALA A 463 -5.83 -2.75 28.60
C ALA A 463 -7.20 -3.29 28.99
N THR A 464 -8.22 -2.43 29.06
CA THR A 464 -9.59 -2.85 29.35
C THR A 464 -10.65 -1.92 28.78
N ASN A 465 -11.84 -2.47 28.53
CA ASN A 465 -13.07 -1.71 28.31
C ASN A 465 -13.86 -1.48 29.60
N TYR A 466 -13.56 -2.21 30.68
CA TYR A 466 -14.34 -2.26 31.92
C TYR A 466 -13.42 -2.08 33.14
N PRO A 467 -12.86 -0.89 33.36
CA PRO A 467 -11.89 -0.69 34.44
C PRO A 467 -12.52 -0.82 35.84
N ASP A 468 -13.83 -0.65 35.96
CA ASP A 468 -14.64 -0.89 37.16
C ASP A 468 -14.72 -2.38 37.55
N LYS A 469 -14.44 -3.30 36.62
CA LYS A 469 -14.45 -4.75 36.87
C LYS A 469 -13.09 -5.31 37.31
N ILE A 470 -12.04 -4.49 37.31
CA ILE A 470 -10.71 -4.90 37.74
C ILE A 470 -10.64 -4.92 39.27
N ASP A 471 -9.92 -5.90 39.83
CA ASP A 471 -9.60 -5.94 41.25
C ASP A 471 -8.97 -4.60 41.73
N PRO A 472 -9.56 -3.90 42.71
CA PRO A 472 -9.06 -2.61 43.17
C PRO A 472 -7.63 -2.66 43.72
N ALA A 473 -7.14 -3.81 44.19
CA ALA A 473 -5.77 -3.97 44.67
C ALA A 473 -4.76 -3.83 43.52
N MET A 474 -5.10 -4.21 42.29
CA MET A 474 -4.23 -4.02 41.12
C MET A 474 -4.07 -2.54 40.73
N LEU A 475 -5.05 -1.71 41.09
CA LEU A 475 -5.11 -0.28 40.74
C LEU A 475 -4.47 0.65 41.79
N ARG A 476 -3.78 0.08 42.79
CA ARG A 476 -3.10 0.80 43.87
C ARG A 476 -1.68 1.22 43.44
N ALA A 477 -1.11 2.15 44.21
CA ALA A 477 0.27 2.63 44.03
C ALA A 477 1.27 1.46 43.98
N GLY A 478 2.25 1.54 43.08
CA GLY A 478 3.25 0.49 42.89
C GLY A 478 2.77 -0.72 42.06
N ARG A 479 1.65 -0.60 41.34
CA ARG A 479 1.15 -1.64 40.41
C ARG A 479 0.70 -1.00 39.09
N LEU A 480 -0.60 -0.99 38.78
CA LEU A 480 -1.18 -0.23 37.67
C LEU A 480 -1.64 1.14 38.18
N ASP A 481 -0.68 1.92 38.66
CA ASP A 481 -0.94 3.16 39.37
C ASP A 481 -1.25 4.34 38.43
N LYS A 482 -0.60 4.38 37.27
CA LYS A 482 -0.91 5.33 36.19
C LYS A 482 -2.11 4.82 35.39
N LYS A 483 -3.15 5.65 35.26
CA LYS A 483 -4.41 5.30 34.60
C LYS A 483 -4.69 6.29 33.48
N PHE A 484 -4.62 5.83 32.24
CA PHE A 484 -4.81 6.68 31.07
C PHE A 484 -6.10 6.32 30.35
N TYR A 485 -6.93 7.34 30.14
CA TYR A 485 -8.12 7.25 29.31
C TYR A 485 -7.73 7.37 27.85
N LEU A 486 -8.07 6.36 27.03
CA LEU A 486 -7.95 6.41 25.58
C LEU A 486 -9.32 6.80 24.98
N PRO A 487 -9.52 8.08 24.61
CA PRO A 487 -10.77 8.53 23.99
C PRO A 487 -10.93 7.98 22.57
N PRO A 488 -12.13 8.12 21.96
CA PRO A 488 -12.26 8.06 20.50
C PRO A 488 -11.25 9.00 19.81
N PRO A 489 -10.81 8.66 18.58
CA PRO A 489 -9.83 9.46 17.85
C PRO A 489 -10.31 10.90 17.66
N ASP A 490 -9.42 11.88 17.84
CA ASP A 490 -9.69 13.29 17.56
C ASP A 490 -9.76 13.58 16.04
N PHE A 491 -9.99 14.83 15.66
CA PHE A 491 -10.11 15.23 14.26
C PHE A 491 -8.87 14.86 13.42
N GLU A 492 -7.67 15.17 13.91
CA GLU A 492 -6.42 14.90 13.20
C GLU A 492 -6.14 13.39 13.13
N ALA A 493 -6.47 12.67 14.19
CA ALA A 493 -6.42 11.20 14.21
C ALA A 493 -7.35 10.61 13.16
N ARG A 494 -8.64 10.99 13.13
CA ARG A 494 -9.60 10.49 12.13
C ARG A 494 -9.17 10.79 10.70
N LYS A 495 -8.64 11.98 10.45
CA LYS A 495 -8.13 12.38 9.13
C LYS A 495 -7.01 11.45 8.67
N SER A 496 -6.00 11.29 9.51
CA SER A 496 -4.87 10.40 9.22
C SER A 496 -5.31 8.93 9.12
N MET A 497 -6.29 8.50 9.90
CA MET A 497 -6.85 7.16 9.81
C MET A 497 -7.56 6.94 8.48
N PHE A 498 -8.37 7.89 7.98
CA PHE A 498 -8.95 7.79 6.65
C PHE A 498 -7.87 7.77 5.58
N GLU A 499 -6.88 8.66 5.65
CA GLU A 499 -5.73 8.65 4.73
C GLU A 499 -5.05 7.28 4.73
N MET A 500 -4.74 6.72 5.90
CA MET A 500 -4.09 5.43 6.07
C MET A 500 -4.94 4.28 5.50
N TYR A 501 -6.21 4.17 5.91
CA TYR A 501 -7.07 3.07 5.48
C TYR A 501 -7.42 3.15 4.00
N LEU A 502 -7.50 4.36 3.42
CA LEU A 502 -7.86 4.57 2.03
C LEU A 502 -6.66 4.54 1.07
N LYS A 503 -5.43 4.78 1.55
CA LYS A 503 -4.20 4.91 0.76
C LYS A 503 -4.01 3.85 -0.32
N ASN A 504 -4.28 2.58 0.01
CA ASN A 504 -4.00 1.43 -0.86
C ASN A 504 -5.25 0.92 -1.59
N ARG A 505 -6.29 1.75 -1.67
CA ARG A 505 -7.56 1.43 -2.32
C ARG A 505 -7.70 2.19 -3.64
N PRO A 506 -8.51 1.72 -4.59
CA PRO A 506 -8.73 2.43 -5.85
C PRO A 506 -9.58 3.69 -5.62
N LEU A 507 -8.96 4.78 -5.15
CA LEU A 507 -9.62 6.06 -4.90
C LEU A 507 -9.84 6.84 -6.20
N ASP A 508 -10.87 7.67 -6.18
CA ASP A 508 -11.10 8.76 -7.13
C ASP A 508 -10.39 10.04 -6.65
N PHE A 509 -10.33 11.09 -7.49
CA PHE A 509 -9.74 12.36 -7.09
C PHE A 509 -10.70 13.18 -6.20
N GLY A 510 -10.13 14.12 -5.44
CA GLY A 510 -10.92 15.05 -4.62
C GLY A 510 -11.46 14.45 -3.33
N ILE A 511 -10.82 13.40 -2.79
CA ILE A 511 -11.17 12.89 -1.45
C ILE A 511 -10.76 13.93 -0.41
N ASP A 512 -11.77 14.50 0.25
CA ASP A 512 -11.56 15.46 1.34
C ASP A 512 -11.59 14.74 2.69
N TYR A 513 -10.42 14.32 3.16
CA TYR A 513 -10.25 13.66 4.45
C TYR A 513 -10.66 14.54 5.64
N ALA A 514 -10.58 15.87 5.52
CA ALA A 514 -11.02 16.80 6.55
C ALA A 514 -12.55 16.82 6.66
N CYS A 515 -13.25 16.78 5.53
CA CYS A 515 -14.70 16.62 5.49
C CYS A 515 -15.11 15.28 6.13
N LEU A 516 -14.49 14.16 5.74
CA LEU A 516 -14.78 12.84 6.34
C LEU A 516 -14.59 12.85 7.86
N SER A 517 -13.54 13.51 8.35
CA SER A 517 -13.24 13.64 9.78
C SER A 517 -14.27 14.47 10.54
N THR A 518 -14.88 15.45 9.88
CA THR A 518 -16.00 16.25 10.41
C THR A 518 -17.27 15.41 10.50
N LEU A 519 -17.58 14.63 9.46
CA LEU A 519 -18.79 13.79 9.39
C LEU A 519 -18.78 12.62 10.38
N THR A 520 -17.60 12.26 10.89
CA THR A 520 -17.37 11.07 11.72
C THR A 520 -17.00 11.41 13.17
N GLU A 521 -17.49 12.55 13.65
CA GLU A 521 -17.35 12.90 15.07
C GLU A 521 -17.91 11.78 15.96
N TYR A 522 -17.17 11.43 17.03
CA TYR A 522 -17.47 10.35 17.97
C TYR A 522 -17.35 8.91 17.45
N TYR A 523 -16.96 8.69 16.19
CA TYR A 523 -16.67 7.35 15.67
C TYR A 523 -15.40 6.81 16.34
N VAL A 524 -15.42 5.53 16.75
CA VAL A 524 -14.21 4.87 17.27
C VAL A 524 -13.32 4.41 16.11
N SER A 525 -12.06 4.11 16.40
CA SER A 525 -11.07 3.70 15.38
C SER A 525 -11.56 2.54 14.50
N ALA A 526 -12.21 1.54 15.10
CA ALA A 526 -12.79 0.42 14.38
C ALA A 526 -13.93 0.82 13.42
N ASP A 527 -14.69 1.86 13.74
CA ASP A 527 -15.76 2.34 12.86
C ASP A 527 -15.17 3.02 11.62
N ILE A 528 -14.07 3.77 11.77
CA ILE A 528 -13.38 4.41 10.63
C ILE A 528 -12.84 3.35 9.66
N GLU A 529 -12.23 2.29 10.19
CA GLU A 529 -11.80 1.14 9.38
C GLU A 529 -12.99 0.47 8.67
N PHE A 530 -14.08 0.27 9.40
CA PHE A 530 -15.30 -0.32 8.86
C PHE A 530 -15.91 0.55 7.75
N LEU A 531 -15.95 1.87 7.91
CA LEU A 531 -16.43 2.82 6.90
C LEU A 531 -15.60 2.75 5.62
N ALA A 532 -14.27 2.70 5.74
CA ALA A 532 -13.40 2.51 4.58
C ALA A 532 -13.73 1.18 3.88
N ASN A 533 -13.93 0.10 4.63
CA ASN A 533 -14.30 -1.23 4.12
C ASN A 533 -15.67 -1.24 3.43
N GLU A 534 -16.67 -0.57 3.99
CA GLU A 534 -17.97 -0.41 3.36
C GLU A 534 -17.89 0.39 2.07
N ALA A 535 -17.15 1.50 2.06
CA ALA A 535 -16.92 2.27 0.84
C ALA A 535 -16.24 1.43 -0.25
N SER A 536 -15.27 0.59 0.11
CA SER A 536 -14.69 -0.39 -0.83
C SER A 536 -15.70 -1.39 -1.36
N ARG A 537 -16.59 -1.92 -0.50
CA ARG A 537 -17.62 -2.89 -0.91
C ARG A 537 -18.63 -2.26 -1.87
N LEU A 538 -19.05 -1.03 -1.58
CA LEU A 538 -19.94 -0.26 -2.45
C LEU A 538 -19.27 0.02 -3.81
N ALA A 539 -18.03 0.50 -3.81
CA ALA A 539 -17.27 0.74 -5.02
C ALA A 539 -17.05 -0.55 -5.84
N LEU A 540 -16.71 -1.66 -5.17
CA LEU A 540 -16.54 -2.97 -5.81
C LEU A 540 -17.84 -3.48 -6.44
N LYS A 541 -18.97 -3.33 -5.74
CA LYS A 541 -20.29 -3.70 -6.25
C LYS A 541 -20.64 -2.92 -7.52
N ASN A 542 -20.32 -1.63 -7.54
CA ASN A 542 -20.56 -0.75 -8.69
C ASN A 542 -19.48 -0.88 -9.78
N LYS A 543 -18.34 -1.52 -9.46
CA LYS A 543 -17.13 -1.63 -10.31
C LYS A 543 -16.56 -0.25 -10.68
N GLU A 544 -16.51 0.65 -9.71
CA GLU A 544 -15.98 2.00 -9.82
C GLU A 544 -14.90 2.27 -8.76
N ARG A 545 -14.24 3.42 -8.84
CA ARG A 545 -13.30 3.90 -7.81
C ARG A 545 -14.06 4.43 -6.60
N ILE A 546 -13.43 4.41 -5.43
CA ILE A 546 -13.99 4.99 -4.20
C ILE A 546 -13.96 6.51 -4.35
N SER A 547 -15.11 7.10 -4.63
CA SER A 547 -15.29 8.55 -4.70
C SER A 547 -15.76 9.13 -3.37
N MET A 548 -15.68 10.46 -3.22
CA MET A 548 -16.17 11.17 -2.04
C MET A 548 -17.65 10.84 -1.75
N LYS A 549 -18.47 10.74 -2.80
CA LYS A 549 -19.89 10.39 -2.69
C LYS A 549 -20.12 9.00 -2.09
N ILE A 550 -19.30 8.00 -2.45
CA ILE A 550 -19.40 6.64 -1.90
C ILE A 550 -19.02 6.64 -0.41
N LEU A 551 -18.01 7.43 -0.02
CA LEU A 551 -17.60 7.57 1.37
C LEU A 551 -18.69 8.26 2.21
N GLU A 552 -19.30 9.33 1.70
CA GLU A 552 -20.44 9.99 2.34
C GLU A 552 -21.65 9.06 2.46
N GLU A 553 -21.94 8.26 1.43
CA GLU A 553 -22.99 7.26 1.45
C GLU A 553 -22.72 6.16 2.49
N ALA A 554 -21.48 5.68 2.59
CA ALA A 554 -21.07 4.73 3.61
C ALA A 554 -21.26 5.32 5.02
N ILE A 555 -20.84 6.56 5.25
CA ILE A 555 -21.01 7.26 6.54
C ILE A 555 -22.49 7.42 6.89
N LYS A 556 -23.33 7.80 5.93
CA LYS A 556 -24.77 7.98 6.15
C LYS A 556 -25.47 6.66 6.54
N ASN A 557 -25.01 5.55 5.99
CA ASN A 557 -25.62 4.23 6.19
C ASN A 557 -25.09 3.51 7.45
N VAL A 558 -23.90 3.88 7.92
CA VAL A 558 -23.24 3.24 9.07
C VAL A 558 -23.27 4.16 10.27
N LYS A 559 -24.00 3.76 11.32
CA LYS A 559 -24.02 4.47 12.60
C LYS A 559 -22.77 4.15 13.44
N PRO A 560 -22.34 5.05 14.36
CA PRO A 560 -21.26 4.75 15.30
C PRO A 560 -21.59 3.49 16.11
N SER A 561 -20.61 2.61 16.31
CA SER A 561 -20.82 1.37 17.07
C SER A 561 -20.97 1.61 18.57
N VAL A 562 -20.34 2.68 19.08
CA VAL A 562 -20.45 3.10 20.48
C VAL A 562 -21.40 4.30 20.59
N PRO A 563 -22.55 4.16 21.26
CA PRO A 563 -23.49 5.27 21.46
C PRO A 563 -22.88 6.42 22.28
N LEU A 564 -23.25 7.66 21.95
CA LEU A 564 -22.76 8.85 22.66
C LEU A 564 -23.01 8.80 24.19
N ARG A 565 -24.13 8.20 24.62
CA ARG A 565 -24.44 7.98 26.04
C ARG A 565 -23.39 7.12 26.76
N GLU A 566 -22.76 6.20 26.05
CA GLU A 566 -21.75 5.30 26.58
C GLU A 566 -20.38 5.98 26.62
N LEU A 567 -20.04 6.77 25.59
CA LEU A 567 -18.85 7.63 25.60
C LEU A 567 -18.86 8.59 26.81
N LYS A 568 -20.00 9.22 27.10
CA LYS A 568 -20.16 10.07 28.29
C LYS A 568 -19.94 9.34 29.62
N LYS A 569 -20.25 8.03 29.69
CA LYS A 569 -19.95 7.22 30.89
C LYS A 569 -18.45 7.07 31.07
N TYR A 570 -17.71 6.86 29.98
CA TYR A 570 -16.25 6.78 30.03
C TYR A 570 -15.60 8.11 30.43
N GLU A 571 -16.15 9.25 30.00
CA GLU A 571 -15.69 10.57 30.47
C GLU A 571 -15.95 10.77 31.96
N ALA A 572 -17.13 10.42 32.45
CA ALA A 572 -17.43 10.46 33.89
C ALA A 572 -16.51 9.51 34.69
N LEU A 573 -16.19 8.35 34.12
CA LEU A 573 -15.26 7.39 34.71
C LEU A 573 -13.83 7.93 34.73
N ARG A 574 -13.41 8.66 33.68
CA ARG A 574 -12.12 9.37 33.66
C ARG A 574 -11.99 10.32 34.82
N ILE A 575 -12.98 11.19 35.04
CA ILE A 575 -13.01 12.15 36.14
C ILE A 575 -12.91 11.42 37.50
N LYS A 576 -13.65 10.32 37.66
CA LYS A 576 -13.61 9.50 38.88
C LYS A 576 -12.25 8.83 39.10
N MET A 577 -11.59 8.37 38.04
CA MET A 577 -10.32 7.64 38.12
C MET A 577 -9.08 8.55 38.19
N SER A 578 -9.15 9.77 37.65
CA SER A 578 -8.10 10.80 37.77
C SER A 578 -8.07 11.45 39.16
N GLY A 579 -9.12 11.26 39.97
CA GLY A 579 -9.26 11.93 41.27
C GLY A 579 -9.65 13.41 41.17
N GLU A 580 -9.94 13.89 39.96
CA GLU A 580 -10.51 15.22 39.72
C GLU A 580 -11.94 15.23 40.26
N THR A 581 -12.13 15.70 41.49
CA THR A 581 -13.47 15.95 42.00
C THR A 581 -14.00 17.24 41.38
N ALA A 582 -15.23 17.22 40.87
CA ALA A 582 -16.00 18.43 40.52
C ALA A 582 -16.14 19.42 41.71
N GLU A 583 -15.70 19.03 42.91
CA GLU A 583 -15.72 19.77 44.16
C GLU A 583 -14.39 20.42 44.59
N GLN A 584 -13.34 20.50 43.74
CA GLN A 584 -12.16 21.34 44.04
C GLN A 584 -12.42 22.86 43.98
N LYS A 585 -13.65 23.29 44.31
CA LYS A 585 -13.99 24.66 44.70
C LYS A 585 -14.47 24.80 46.16
N ASN A 586 -14.66 23.72 46.93
CA ASN A 586 -15.08 23.86 48.33
C ASN A 586 -14.27 22.99 49.30
N LYS A 587 -13.72 23.70 50.29
CA LYS A 587 -12.86 23.25 51.40
C LYS A 587 -13.32 21.92 52.01
N ARG A 588 -12.37 20.99 52.22
CA ARG A 588 -12.47 19.96 53.27
C ARG A 588 -11.20 19.98 54.15
N PRO A 589 -11.35 19.71 55.46
CA PRO A 589 -10.35 20.03 56.47
C PRO A 589 -9.23 18.99 56.52
N ARG A 590 -8.04 19.44 56.89
CA ARG A 590 -6.85 18.59 57.09
C ARG A 590 -7.01 17.83 58.42
N ILE A 591 -6.93 16.51 58.36
CA ILE A 591 -6.56 15.68 59.51
C ILE A 591 -5.19 15.12 59.17
N GLY A 592 -4.17 15.63 59.85
CA GLY A 592 -2.82 15.08 59.84
C GLY A 592 -2.61 14.24 61.10
N PHE A 593 -1.94 13.11 60.96
CA PHE A 593 -1.19 12.51 62.07
C PHE A 593 0.22 13.09 62.00
N GLU A 594 0.70 13.65 63.12
CA GLU A 594 2.12 13.91 63.30
C GLU A 594 2.86 12.57 63.50
N ILE A 595 4.01 12.53 62.85
CA ILE A 595 5.01 11.47 62.60
C ILE A 595 5.03 10.31 63.61
#